data_AF-W4QW42-F1
#
_entry.id   AF-W4QW42-F1
#
_cell.length_a   1.000
_cell.length_b   1.000
_cell.length_c   1.000
_cell.angle_alpha   90.00
_cell.angle_beta   90.00
_cell.angle_gamma   90.00
#
_symmetry.space_group_name_H-M   'P 1'
#
loop_
_entity.id
_entity.type
_entity.pdbx_description
1 polymer ?
#
loop_
_entity_poly.entity_id
_entity_poly.type
_entity_poly.pdbx_seq_one_letter_code
_entity_poly.pdbx_strand_id
1 'polypeptide(L)'
;MRSIMKYIVPGVLVLAFIGLGYELIFNPLGFLTRILMIVGFVALFFLIYRWFMSRRYGTPLFPSQSGPSRAQLQKAKRTSTQRHTSASPTTVLRPNKKITTVPKKRPVRVVKKRRENHNLTVIEGKKNKKKNRAFF
;
A
#
# COMPACT_ATOMS: atom_id res chain seq x y z
N MET A 1 -9.39 -15.06 -34.62
CA MET A 1 -10.00 -14.04 -33.73
C MET A 1 -9.11 -12.82 -33.48
N ARG A 2 -7.83 -12.96 -33.08
CA ARG A 2 -6.96 -11.79 -32.79
C ARG A 2 -6.80 -10.78 -33.94
N SER A 3 -6.72 -11.24 -35.19
CA SER A 3 -6.57 -10.36 -36.36
C SER A 3 -7.85 -9.58 -36.69
N ILE A 4 -9.03 -10.08 -36.31
CA ILE A 4 -10.31 -9.41 -36.56
C ILE A 4 -10.53 -8.27 -35.56
N MET A 5 -10.12 -8.47 -34.30
CA MET A 5 -10.14 -7.42 -33.28
C MET A 5 -9.26 -6.23 -33.65
N LYS A 6 -8.17 -6.45 -34.40
CA LYS A 6 -7.27 -5.38 -34.87
C LYS A 6 -8.00 -4.34 -35.73
N TYR A 7 -9.04 -4.73 -36.47
CA TYR A 7 -9.81 -3.83 -37.32
C TYR A 7 -11.14 -3.40 -36.69
N ILE A 8 -11.77 -4.28 -35.92
CA ILE A 8 -13.05 -3.96 -35.26
C ILE A 8 -12.88 -2.90 -34.17
N VAL A 9 -11.86 -3.03 -33.31
CA VAL A 9 -11.63 -2.10 -32.20
C VAL A 9 -11.47 -0.65 -32.68
N PRO A 10 -10.60 -0.33 -33.67
CA PRO A 10 -10.51 1.03 -34.18
C PRO A 10 -11.77 1.47 -34.91
N GLY A 11 -12.46 0.58 -35.64
CA GLY A 11 -13.73 0.91 -36.29
C GLY A 11 -14.81 1.33 -35.29
N VAL A 12 -14.95 0.60 -34.18
CA VAL A 12 -15.89 0.93 -33.10
C VAL A 12 -15.48 2.21 -32.39
N LEU A 13 -14.18 2.45 -32.18
CA LEU A 13 -13.70 3.71 -31.59
C LEU A 13 -14.05 4.91 -32.47
N VAL A 14 -13.79 4.85 -33.77
CA VAL A 14 -14.14 5.93 -34.70
C VAL A 14 -15.64 6.19 -34.70
N LEU A 15 -16.45 5.13 -34.77
CA LEU A 15 -17.90 5.26 -34.73
C LEU A 15 -18.40 5.85 -33.39
N ALA A 16 -17.76 5.48 -32.27
CA ALA A 16 -18.06 6.04 -30.97
C ALA A 16 -17.73 7.53 -30.92
N PHE A 17 -16.57 7.96 -31.42
CA PHE A 17 -16.23 9.39 -31.47
C PHE A 17 -17.19 10.20 -32.34
N ILE A 18 -17.60 9.66 -33.49
CA ILE A 18 -18.58 10.33 -34.37
C ILE A 18 -19.94 10.42 -33.68
N GLY A 19 -20.43 9.32 -33.10
CA GLY A 19 -21.71 9.28 -32.39
C GLY A 19 -21.74 10.23 -31.19
N LEU A 20 -20.67 10.22 -30.37
CA LEU A 20 -20.53 11.11 -29.22
C LEU A 20 -20.39 12.58 -29.65
N GLY A 21 -19.62 12.85 -30.71
CA GLY A 21 -19.46 14.19 -31.27
C GLY A 21 -20.78 14.75 -31.81
N TYR A 22 -21.58 13.92 -32.48
CA TYR A 22 -22.91 14.29 -32.94
C TYR A 22 -23.85 14.58 -31.77
N GLU A 23 -23.91 13.70 -30.76
CA GLU A 23 -24.74 13.91 -29.57
C GLU A 23 -24.34 15.19 -28.83
N LEU A 24 -23.04 15.52 -28.78
CA LEU A 24 -22.53 16.72 -28.14
C LEU A 24 -22.91 18.02 -28.86
N ILE A 25 -22.94 18.02 -30.21
CA ILE A 25 -23.29 19.22 -31.00
C ILE A 25 -24.80 19.44 -31.00
N PHE A 26 -25.57 18.38 -31.24
CA PHE A 26 -27.02 18.49 -31.43
C PHE A 26 -27.81 18.42 -30.12
N ASN A 27 -27.29 17.75 -29.08
CA ASN A 27 -27.97 17.58 -27.79
C ASN A 27 -26.99 17.54 -26.59
N PRO A 28 -26.23 18.64 -26.33
CA PRO A 28 -25.22 18.67 -25.27
C PRO A 28 -25.78 18.42 -23.87
N LEU A 29 -26.98 18.94 -23.58
CA LEU A 29 -27.63 18.74 -22.28
C LEU A 29 -28.06 17.28 -22.06
N GLY A 30 -28.59 16.62 -23.09
CA GLY A 30 -28.96 15.20 -23.02
C GLY A 30 -27.73 14.32 -22.76
N PHE A 31 -26.62 14.61 -23.43
CA PHE A 31 -25.37 13.90 -23.21
C PHE A 31 -24.85 14.06 -21.76
N LEU A 32 -24.83 15.29 -21.25
CA LEU A 32 -24.34 15.57 -19.90
C LEU A 32 -25.22 14.93 -18.81
N THR A 33 -26.55 15.00 -18.94
CA THR A 33 -27.49 14.37 -18.01
C THR A 33 -27.33 12.86 -17.99
N ARG A 34 -27.06 12.24 -19.14
CA ARG A 34 -26.77 10.81 -19.25
C ARG A 34 -25.49 10.42 -18.53
N ILE A 35 -24.40 11.20 -18.70
CA ILE A 35 -23.15 10.98 -17.95
C ILE A 35 -23.39 11.12 -16.44
N LEU A 36 -24.08 12.19 -16.02
CA LEU A 36 -24.43 12.42 -14.62
C LEU A 36 -25.24 11.27 -14.03
N MET A 37 -26.21 10.73 -14.77
CA MET A 37 -26.95 9.55 -14.35
C MET A 37 -26.04 8.34 -14.19
N ILE A 38 -25.17 8.04 -15.16
CA ILE A 38 -24.24 6.91 -15.08
C ILE A 38 -23.34 7.04 -13.85
N VAL A 39 -22.74 8.22 -13.65
CA VAL A 39 -21.90 8.51 -12.47
C VAL A 39 -22.72 8.38 -11.18
N GLY A 40 -23.95 8.89 -11.18
CA GLY A 40 -24.88 8.80 -10.05
C GLY A 40 -25.21 7.35 -9.68
N PHE A 41 -25.51 6.50 -10.66
CA PHE A 41 -25.75 5.07 -10.43
C PHE A 41 -24.51 4.37 -9.90
N VAL A 42 -23.34 4.60 -10.50
CA VAL A 42 -22.08 4.01 -10.04
C VAL A 42 -21.79 4.43 -8.60
N ALA A 43 -21.94 5.72 -8.28
CA ALA A 43 -21.77 6.25 -6.93
C ALA A 43 -22.78 5.63 -5.94
N LEU A 44 -24.03 5.47 -6.34
CA LEU A 44 -25.08 4.86 -5.53
C LEU A 44 -24.75 3.40 -5.20
N PHE A 45 -24.43 2.59 -6.22
CA PHE A 45 -24.03 1.19 -6.02
C PHE A 45 -22.76 1.08 -5.18
N PHE A 46 -21.78 1.95 -5.42
CA PHE A 46 -20.57 2.01 -4.61
C PHE A 46 -20.88 2.32 -3.15
N LEU A 47 -21.76 3.30 -2.88
CA LEU A 47 -22.15 3.68 -1.53
C LEU A 47 -22.87 2.53 -0.81
N ILE A 48 -23.81 1.86 -1.49
CA ILE A 48 -24.53 0.70 -0.94
C ILE A 48 -23.58 -0.44 -0.64
N TYR A 49 -22.73 -0.81 -1.61
CA TYR A 49 -21.69 -1.82 -1.41
C TYR A 49 -20.79 -1.46 -0.23
N ARG A 50 -20.34 -0.21 -0.16
CA ARG A 50 -19.46 0.28 0.89
C ARG A 50 -20.11 0.26 2.26
N TRP A 51 -21.39 0.63 2.35
CA TRP A 51 -22.17 0.62 3.58
C TRP A 51 -22.44 -0.80 4.08
N PHE A 52 -22.74 -1.73 3.18
CA PHE A 52 -22.88 -3.13 3.53
C PHE A 52 -21.55 -3.72 4.03
N MET A 53 -20.45 -3.40 3.35
CA MET A 53 -19.11 -3.85 3.74
C MET A 53 -18.63 -3.25 5.07
N SER A 54 -19.00 -2.00 5.38
CA SER A 54 -18.64 -1.37 6.66
C SER A 54 -19.37 -2.02 7.83
N ARG A 55 -20.65 -2.36 7.67
CA ARG A 55 -21.45 -3.06 8.68
C ARG A 55 -20.96 -4.49 8.94
N ARG A 56 -20.55 -5.21 7.88
CA ARG A 56 -20.18 -6.64 8.00
C ARG A 56 -18.72 -6.87 8.36
N TYR A 57 -17.80 -5.98 7.96
CA TYR A 57 -16.36 -6.18 8.10
C TYR A 57 -15.65 -5.05 8.89
N GLY A 58 -16.40 -4.10 9.47
CA GLY A 58 -15.82 -3.01 10.26
C GLY A 58 -14.90 -2.08 9.45
N THR A 59 -15.03 -2.07 8.12
CA THR A 59 -14.17 -1.26 7.26
C THR A 59 -14.54 0.22 7.38
N PRO A 60 -13.62 1.11 7.81
CA PRO A 60 -13.93 2.51 8.10
C PRO A 60 -14.40 3.23 6.84
N LEU A 61 -15.51 3.98 6.88
CA LEU A 61 -16.13 4.64 5.73
C LEU A 61 -15.17 5.54 4.95
N PHE A 62 -14.29 6.23 5.66
CA PHE A 62 -13.19 6.99 5.09
C PHE A 62 -11.92 6.13 5.08
N PRO A 63 -11.06 6.25 4.05
CA PRO A 63 -9.74 5.65 4.09
C PRO A 63 -8.94 6.32 5.21
N SER A 64 -9.08 5.80 6.44
CA SER A 64 -8.07 6.07 7.44
C SER A 64 -6.79 5.44 6.91
N GLN A 65 -5.69 6.18 6.95
CA GLN A 65 -4.38 5.60 6.69
C GLN A 65 -4.08 4.61 7.82
N SER A 66 -4.69 3.43 7.76
CA SER A 66 -4.42 2.28 8.62
C SER A 66 -3.19 1.49 8.15
N GLY A 67 -2.43 2.07 7.22
CA GLY A 67 -1.07 1.64 6.93
C GLY A 67 -0.10 2.25 7.94
N PRO A 68 1.03 1.57 8.23
CA PRO A 68 2.06 2.16 9.06
C PRO A 68 2.47 3.51 8.48
N SER A 69 2.47 4.56 9.31
CA SER A 69 2.90 5.89 8.91
C SER A 69 4.24 5.82 8.17
N ARG A 70 4.49 6.71 7.21
CA ARG A 70 5.80 6.81 6.52
C ARG A 70 6.96 6.81 7.53
N ALA A 71 6.76 7.36 8.72
CA ALA A 71 7.72 7.32 9.82
C ALA A 71 7.93 5.91 10.42
N GLN A 72 6.87 5.13 10.59
CA GLN A 72 6.94 3.73 11.04
C GLN A 72 7.61 2.84 9.98
N LEU A 73 7.32 3.05 8.69
CA LEU A 73 7.99 2.37 7.58
C LEU A 73 9.50 2.71 7.52
N GLN A 74 9.87 3.97 7.77
CA GLN A 74 11.29 4.37 7.85
C GLN A 74 12.00 3.74 9.06
N LYS A 75 11.35 3.68 10.22
CA LYS A 75 11.90 2.99 11.40
C LYS A 75 12.05 1.48 11.13
N ALA A 76 11.04 0.85 10.52
CA ALA A 76 11.09 -0.56 10.16
C ALA A 76 12.23 -0.87 9.17
N LYS A 77 12.47 -0.03 8.15
CA LYS A 77 13.60 -0.17 7.23
C LYS A 77 14.97 -0.06 7.92
N ARG A 78 15.08 0.78 8.95
CA ARG A 78 16.31 0.93 9.75
C ARG A 78 16.53 -0.26 10.67
N THR A 79 15.46 -0.82 11.23
CA THR A 79 15.53 -1.98 12.16
C THR A 79 15.60 -3.33 11.44
N SER A 80 15.04 -3.46 10.23
CA SER A 80 15.02 -4.72 9.47
C SER A 80 16.40 -5.16 8.97
N THR A 81 17.38 -4.26 8.95
CA THR A 81 18.76 -4.59 8.55
C THR A 81 19.52 -5.31 9.68
N GLN A 82 18.97 -5.40 10.90
CA GLN A 82 19.67 -5.91 12.10
C GLN A 82 19.15 -7.26 12.61
N ARG A 83 18.30 -7.98 11.87
CA ARG A 83 17.79 -9.29 12.35
C ARG A 83 17.65 -10.34 11.25
N HIS A 84 18.73 -10.58 10.52
CA HIS A 84 18.93 -11.84 9.79
C HIS A 84 20.12 -12.59 10.38
N THR A 85 20.00 -12.98 11.65
CA THR A 85 20.78 -14.10 12.18
C THR A 85 19.84 -14.96 13.02
N SER A 86 19.88 -16.25 12.71
CA SER A 86 19.25 -17.42 13.35
C SER A 86 17.76 -17.73 13.10
N ALA A 87 17.59 -18.89 12.45
CA ALA A 87 16.49 -19.86 12.45
C ALA A 87 15.56 -19.92 11.21
N SER A 88 15.82 -20.94 10.38
CA SER A 88 15.01 -21.57 9.30
C SER A 88 13.74 -22.26 9.88
N PRO A 89 12.80 -22.90 9.12
CA PRO A 89 12.73 -23.16 7.67
C PRO A 89 11.34 -22.91 7.00
N THR A 90 11.26 -23.18 5.69
CA THR A 90 10.10 -23.76 4.96
C THR A 90 9.62 -22.93 3.74
N THR A 91 10.21 -23.29 2.59
CA THR A 91 9.51 -23.67 1.34
C THR A 91 9.13 -22.59 0.31
N VAL A 92 9.37 -22.98 -0.95
CA VAL A 92 8.73 -22.61 -2.22
C VAL A 92 8.97 -21.25 -2.88
N LEU A 93 9.95 -21.24 -3.82
CA LEU A 93 9.78 -21.16 -5.29
C LEU A 93 10.84 -20.28 -5.99
N ARG A 94 11.40 -20.88 -7.05
CA ARG A 94 12.46 -20.43 -7.98
C ARG A 94 12.03 -19.23 -8.87
N PRO A 95 12.77 -18.85 -9.93
CA PRO A 95 14.20 -18.56 -10.09
C PRO A 95 14.44 -17.18 -10.77
N ASN A 96 15.59 -16.52 -10.55
CA ASN A 96 16.25 -15.83 -11.67
C ASN A 96 17.74 -15.61 -11.37
N LYS A 97 18.59 -16.43 -12.00
CA LYS A 97 20.04 -16.31 -12.00
C LYS A 97 20.45 -15.81 -13.37
N LYS A 98 20.75 -14.51 -13.48
CA LYS A 98 21.73 -14.02 -14.47
C LYS A 98 22.75 -13.16 -13.76
N ILE A 99 23.92 -13.77 -13.67
CA ILE A 99 25.20 -13.21 -13.27
C ILE A 99 25.65 -12.28 -14.40
N THR A 100 26.04 -11.05 -14.06
CA THR A 100 27.05 -10.33 -14.83
C THR A 100 27.87 -9.47 -13.89
N THR A 101 29.16 -9.71 -13.98
CA THR A 101 30.30 -9.26 -13.20
C THR A 101 30.73 -7.85 -13.56
N VAL A 102 30.90 -6.96 -12.58
CA VAL A 102 31.92 -5.88 -12.64
C VAL A 102 32.36 -5.55 -11.21
N PRO A 103 33.66 -5.66 -10.85
CA PRO A 103 34.14 -5.27 -9.52
C PRO A 103 34.71 -3.84 -9.57
N LYS A 104 34.26 -2.94 -8.70
CA LYS A 104 34.96 -1.66 -8.47
C LYS A 104 35.05 -1.32 -6.98
N LYS A 105 36.23 -1.69 -6.44
CA LYS A 105 37.03 -1.07 -5.37
C LYS A 105 36.28 -0.50 -4.14
N ARG A 106 36.34 -1.24 -3.03
CA ARG A 106 36.09 -0.74 -1.67
C ARG A 106 37.33 0.01 -1.15
N PRO A 107 37.22 1.20 -0.54
CA PRO A 107 38.25 1.69 0.37
C PRO A 107 38.03 1.09 1.77
N VAL A 108 39.07 0.42 2.26
CA VAL A 108 39.19 -0.12 3.62
C VAL A 108 39.12 1.03 4.63
N ARG A 109 38.16 1.00 5.56
CA ARG A 109 38.14 1.89 6.73
C ARG A 109 38.11 1.06 8.01
N VAL A 110 39.30 0.97 8.60
CA VAL A 110 39.70 0.78 10.00
C VAL A 110 38.58 0.36 10.98
N VAL A 111 38.71 -0.86 11.50
CA VAL A 111 37.90 -1.40 12.60
C VAL A 111 38.16 -0.59 13.87
N LYS A 112 37.17 0.20 14.31
CA LYS A 112 37.22 0.88 15.61
C LYS A 112 37.03 -0.17 16.72
N LYS A 113 38.04 -0.36 17.57
CA LYS A 113 38.03 -1.32 18.69
C LYS A 113 36.77 -1.18 19.56
N ARG A 114 36.13 -2.31 19.87
CA ARG A 114 34.98 -2.44 20.78
C ARG A 114 35.40 -2.00 22.19
N ARG A 115 34.64 -1.09 22.82
CA ARG A 115 34.86 -0.73 24.23
C ARG A 115 34.33 -1.86 25.10
N GLU A 116 35.15 -2.41 26.01
CA GLU A 116 34.83 -3.63 26.77
C GLU A 116 33.99 -3.42 28.03
N ASN A 117 33.73 -2.19 28.47
CA ASN A 117 33.04 -1.96 29.75
C ASN A 117 31.71 -1.23 29.54
N HIS A 118 30.64 -2.00 29.37
CA HIS A 118 29.27 -1.49 29.46
C HIS A 118 28.81 -1.67 30.91
N ASN A 119 28.97 -0.63 31.74
CA ASN A 119 28.44 -0.64 33.11
C ASN A 119 26.91 -0.63 33.06
N LEU A 120 26.31 -1.81 33.18
CA LEU A 120 24.88 -1.99 33.38
C LEU A 120 24.57 -1.67 34.84
N THR A 121 24.03 -0.49 35.10
CA THR A 121 23.33 -0.27 36.37
C THR A 121 21.91 -0.81 36.21
N VAL A 122 21.56 -1.74 37.09
CA VAL A 122 20.18 -2.23 37.19
C VAL A 122 19.34 -1.05 37.67
N ILE A 123 18.47 -0.53 36.81
CA ILE A 123 17.41 0.37 37.26
C ILE A 123 16.39 -0.53 37.95
N GLU A 124 16.57 -0.72 39.25
CA GLU A 124 15.55 -1.32 40.12
C GLU A 124 14.33 -0.39 40.14
N GLY A 125 13.43 -0.58 39.18
CA GLY A 125 12.13 0.08 39.20
C GLY A 125 11.40 -0.30 40.48
N LYS A 126 10.81 0.68 41.16
CA LYS A 126 9.92 0.58 42.35
C LYS A 126 8.70 -0.32 42.10
N LYS A 127 8.91 -1.63 41.88
CA LYS A 127 7.87 -2.61 41.53
C LYS A 127 6.88 -2.87 42.69
N ASN A 128 7.27 -2.55 43.92
CA ASN A 128 6.48 -2.82 45.13
C ASN A 128 5.84 -1.58 45.77
N LYS A 129 5.85 -0.39 45.12
CA LYS A 129 5.21 0.79 45.73
C LYS A 129 3.68 0.72 45.57
N LYS A 130 3.00 0.04 46.50
CA LYS A 130 1.54 0.08 46.63
C LYS A 130 1.09 1.54 46.79
N LYS A 131 0.18 2.00 45.93
CA LYS A 131 -0.46 3.30 46.08
C LYS A 131 -1.51 3.15 47.19
N ASN A 132 -1.31 3.86 48.32
CA ASN A 132 -2.36 4.03 49.32
C ASN A 132 -3.52 4.77 48.67
N ARG A 133 -4.57 4.03 48.28
CA ARG A 133 -5.86 4.60 47.94
C ARG A 133 -6.55 4.86 49.27
N ALA A 134 -6.62 6.12 49.69
CA ALA A 134 -7.41 6.50 50.85
C ALA A 134 -8.89 6.19 50.54
N PHE A 135 -9.54 5.52 51.48
CA PHE A 135 -10.99 5.44 51.60
C PHE A 135 -11.45 6.71 52.31
N PHE A 136 -12.40 7.44 51.72
CA PHE A 136 -13.50 8.17 52.36
C PHE A 136 -14.59 8.39 51.31
#